data_AF-A0A4Y1ZID7-F1
#
_entry.id   AF-A0A4Y1ZID7-F1
#
_cell.length_a   1.000
_cell.length_b   1.000
_cell.length_c   1.000
_cell.angle_alpha   90.00
_cell.angle_beta   90.00
_cell.angle_gamma   90.00
#
_symmetry.space_group_name_H-M   'P 1'
#
loop_
_entity.id
_entity.type
_entity.pdbx_description
1 polymer ?
#
loop_
_entity_poly.entity_id
_entity_poly.type
_entity_poly.pdbx_seq_one_letter_code
_entity_poly.pdbx_strand_id
1 'polypeptide(L)' 'MSQRVLSKKYALFLLTVFLFWLKTYFVYLTQFSLGVTDKMQQFLLFINPLSSALLFLGIAIIFKGRLQQWLLIFI' A
#
# COMPACT_ATOMS: atom_id res chain seq x y z
N MET A 1 -11.38 -30.12 -2.63
CA MET A 1 -10.08 -29.45 -2.85
C MET A 1 -10.22 -27.98 -2.46
N SER A 2 -10.09 -27.66 -1.16
CA SER A 2 -10.24 -26.29 -0.66
C SER A 2 -8.98 -25.49 -0.99
N GLN A 3 -8.98 -24.78 -2.12
CA GLN A 3 -7.96 -23.78 -2.43
C GLN A 3 -8.01 -22.71 -1.33
N ARG A 4 -7.06 -22.74 -0.39
CA ARG A 4 -6.90 -21.71 0.64
C ARG A 4 -6.69 -20.40 -0.11
N VAL A 5 -7.67 -19.49 0.01
CA VAL A 5 -7.87 -18.30 -0.83
C VAL A 5 -6.70 -17.28 -0.81
N LEU A 6 -5.66 -17.51 0.00
CA LEU A 6 -4.44 -16.71 0.04
C LEU A 6 -3.20 -17.59 -0.15
N SER A 7 -2.61 -17.53 -1.35
CA SER A 7 -1.24 -18.00 -1.52
C SER A 7 -0.31 -17.13 -0.66
N LYS A 8 0.75 -17.70 -0.07
CA LYS A 8 1.72 -16.96 0.78
C LYS A 8 2.25 -15.68 0.12
N LYS A 9 2.33 -15.66 -1.22
CA LYS A 9 2.75 -14.49 -2.00
C LYS A 9 1.72 -13.37 -1.97
N TYR A 10 0.43 -13.69 -2.12
CA TYR A 10 -0.65 -12.70 -2.04
C TYR A 10 -0.84 -12.18 -0.61
N ALA A 11 -0.60 -13.02 0.40
CA ALA A 11 -0.60 -12.58 1.80
C ALA A 11 0.50 -11.54 2.08
N LEU A 12 1.74 -11.79 1.63
CA LEU A 12 2.83 -10.83 1.77
C LEU A 12 2.53 -9.53 1.01
N PHE A 13 2.04 -9.65 -0.23
CA PHE A 13 1.66 -8.50 -1.05
C PHE A 13 0.61 -7.62 -0.34
N LEU A 14 -0.49 -8.20 0.13
CA LEU A 14 -1.55 -7.46 0.82
C LEU A 14 -1.06 -6.84 2.14
N LEU A 15 -0.18 -7.53 2.87
CA LEU A 15 0.44 -7.00 4.07
C LEU A 15 1.30 -5.77 3.75
N THR A 16 2.14 -5.84 2.72
CA THR A 16 2.95 -4.68 2.27
C THR A 16 2.05 -3.51 1.88
N VAL A 17 0.96 -3.75 1.11
CA VAL A 17 -0.02 -2.70 0.76
C VAL A 17 -0.56 -2.02 2.00
N PHE A 18 -1.01 -2.82 2.97
CA PHE A 18 -1.65 -2.31 4.18
C PHE A 18 -0.68 -1.50 5.04
N LEU A 19 0.55 -2.01 5.24
CA LEU A 19 1.56 -1.32 6.03
C LEU A 19 2.02 -0.02 5.37
N PHE A 20 2.26 -0.04 4.05
CA PHE A 20 2.63 1.16 3.29
C PHE A 20 1.53 2.23 3.34
N TRP A 21 0.27 1.81 3.17
CA TRP A 21 -0.90 2.68 3.25
C TRP A 21 -1.02 3.31 4.64
N LEU A 22 -0.93 2.50 5.70
CA LEU A 22 -1.02 2.95 7.09
C LEU A 22 0.09 3.96 7.41
N LYS A 23 1.35 3.62 7.09
CA LYS A 23 2.52 4.49 7.27
C LYS A 23 2.31 5.84 6.61
N THR A 24 1.93 5.85 5.34
CA THR A 24 1.79 7.08 4.56
C THR A 24 0.65 7.94 5.10
N TYR A 25 -0.48 7.33 5.48
CA TYR A 25 -1.57 8.06 6.12
C TYR A 25 -1.15 8.67 7.47
N PHE A 26 -0.40 7.95 8.29
CA PHE A 26 0.16 8.49 9.53
C PHE A 26 1.08 9.69 9.30
N VAL A 27 1.92 9.63 8.26
CA VAL A 27 2.79 10.76 7.90
C VAL A 27 1.95 11.97 7.45
N TYR A 28 0.86 11.77 6.70
CA TYR A 28 -0.07 12.86 6.36
C TYR A 28 -0.68 13.54 7.59
N LEU A 29 -0.97 12.79 8.64
CA LEU A 29 -1.56 13.33 9.87
C LEU A 29 -0.55 13.98 10.82
N THR A 30 0.71 13.55 10.79
CA THR A 30 1.70 13.93 11.82
C THR A 30 2.82 14.83 11.30
N GLN A 31 3.19 14.72 10.03
CA GLN A 31 4.36 15.40 9.46
C GLN A 31 4.00 16.44 8.40
N PHE A 32 2.78 16.40 7.85
CA PHE A 32 2.36 17.34 6.80
C PHE A 32 1.19 18.21 7.24
N SER A 33 1.23 19.49 6.86
CA SER A 33 0.11 20.43 7.00
C SER A 33 -0.56 20.61 5.64
N LEU A 34 -1.47 19.69 5.29
CA LEU A 34 -2.07 19.63 3.95
C LEU A 34 -3.30 20.55 3.77
N GLY A 35 -3.67 21.34 4.79
CA GLY A 35 -4.76 22.31 4.69
C GLY A 35 -6.15 21.70 4.51
N VAL A 36 -6.33 20.44 4.91
CA VAL A 36 -7.55 19.65 4.69
C VAL A 36 -8.62 20.02 5.72
N THR A 37 -9.72 20.64 5.28
CA THR A 37 -10.77 21.22 6.15
C THR A 37 -12.07 20.42 6.17
N ASP A 38 -12.48 19.90 5.01
CA ASP A 38 -13.81 19.31 4.84
C ASP A 38 -13.79 17.79 4.88
N LYS A 39 -14.93 17.19 5.26
CA LYS A 39 -15.08 15.72 5.35
C LYS A 39 -14.72 15.00 4.05
N MET A 40 -15.03 15.60 2.90
CA MET A 40 -14.67 15.05 1.59
C MET A 40 -13.15 15.02 1.39
N GLN A 41 -12.45 16.09 1.78
CA GLN A 41 -11.00 16.14 1.64
C GLN A 41 -10.31 15.16 2.62
N GLN A 42 -10.84 14.99 3.83
CA GLN A 42 -10.37 13.98 4.78
C GLN A 42 -10.56 12.55 4.25
N PHE A 43 -11.70 12.28 3.61
CA PHE A 43 -11.95 11.00 2.94
C PHE A 43 -10.99 10.76 1.77
N LEU A 44 -10.77 11.78 0.93
CA LEU A 44 -9.80 11.70 -0.16
C LEU A 44 -8.38 11.50 0.35
N LEU A 45 -8.00 12.16 1.46
CA LEU A 45 -6.70 12.01 2.10
C LEU A 45 -6.48 10.58 2.63
N PHE A 46 -7.53 9.96 3.17
CA PHE A 46 -7.49 8.57 3.62
C PHE A 46 -7.31 7.57 2.48
N ILE A 47 -7.95 7.80 1.33
CA ILE A 47 -7.81 6.94 0.14
C ILE A 47 -6.48 7.19 -0.60
N ASN A 48 -5.93 8.40 -0.56
CA ASN A 48 -4.77 8.82 -1.35
C ASN A 48 -3.57 7.84 -1.30
N PRO A 49 -3.16 7.30 -0.14
CA PRO A 49 -2.02 6.38 -0.09
C PRO A 49 -2.22 5.08 -0.87
N LEU A 50 -3.47 4.72 -1.23
CA LEU A 50 -3.73 3.56 -2.10
C LEU A 50 -3.24 3.82 -3.53
N SER A 51 -3.32 5.05 -4.03
CA SER A 51 -2.88 5.38 -5.40
C SER A 51 -1.37 5.19 -5.56
N SER A 52 -0.58 5.65 -4.60
CA SER A 52 0.87 5.44 -4.58
C SER A 52 1.20 3.98 -4.30
N ALA A 53 0.48 3.31 -3.39
CA ALA A 53 0.64 1.87 -3.16
C ALA A 53 0.44 1.07 -4.46
N LEU A 54 -0.66 1.31 -5.19
CA LEU A 54 -0.94 0.64 -6.47
C LEU A 54 0.14 0.89 -7.51
N LEU A 55 0.74 2.10 -7.55
CA LEU A 55 1.81 2.42 -8.49
C LEU A 55 3.10 1.64 -8.18
N PHE A 56 3.60 1.72 -6.95
CA PHE A 56 4.83 1.01 -6.56
C PHE A 56 4.67 -0.51 -6.58
N LEU A 57 3.50 -1.00 -6.16
CA LEU A 57 3.19 -2.43 -6.13
C LEU A 57 2.86 -2.98 -7.51
N GLY A 58 2.25 -2.18 -8.39
CA GLY A 58 2.06 -2.52 -9.79
C GLY A 58 3.40 -2.78 -10.49
N ILE A 59 4.41 -1.96 -10.19
CA ILE A 59 5.79 -2.19 -10.64
C ILE A 59 6.34 -3.52 -10.07
N ALA A 60 6.15 -3.77 -8.77
CA ALA A 60 6.60 -5.02 -8.14
C ALA A 60 5.96 -6.28 -8.74
N ILE A 61 4.72 -6.21 -9.24
CA ILE A 61 4.01 -7.33 -9.88
C ILE A 61 4.62 -7.72 -11.24
N ILE A 62 5.24 -6.77 -11.96
CA ILE A 62 5.88 -7.05 -13.26
C ILE A 62 7.05 -8.02 -13.08
N PHE A 63 7.78 -7.89 -11.98
CA PHE A 63 8.90 -8.75 -11.65
C PHE A 63 8.43 -10.08 -11.04
N LYS A 64 9.23 -11.13 -11.22
CA LYS A 64 8.96 -12.47 -10.68
C LYS A 64 10.15 -13.00 -9.89
N GLY A 65 9.91 -13.97 -9.00
CA GLY A 65 10.96 -14.64 -8.23
C GLY A 65 11.52 -13.76 -7.11
N ARG A 66 12.83 -13.87 -6.84
CA ARG A 66 13.47 -13.17 -5.70
C ARG A 66 13.40 -11.65 -5.82
N LEU A 67 13.52 -11.11 -7.04
CA LEU A 67 13.49 -9.66 -7.27
C LEU A 67 12.15 -9.04 -6.82
N GLN A 68 11.03 -9.70 -7.12
CA GLN A 68 9.72 -9.28 -6.63
C GLN A 68 9.64 -9.24 -5.11
N GLN A 69 10.22 -10.25 -4.43
CA GLN A 69 10.21 -10.30 -2.97
C GLN A 69 11.04 -9.17 -2.36
N TRP A 70 12.22 -8.88 -2.93
CA TRP A 70 13.04 -7.76 -2.50
C TRP A 70 12.35 -6.41 -2.69
N LEU A 71 11.68 -6.21 -3.82
CA LEU A 71 10.90 -5.00 -4.07
C LEU A 71 9.77 -4.82 -3.04
N LEU A 72 9.03 -5.89 -2.73
CA LEU A 72 7.96 -5.86 -1.71
C LEU A 72 8.45 -5.63 -0.29
N ILE A 73 9.71 -5.91 0.01
CA ILE A 73 10.34 -5.65 1.32
C ILE A 73 10.91 -4.23 1.38
N PHE A 74 11.36 -3.69 0.25
CA PHE A 74 11.96 -2.36 0.17
C PHE A 74 10.92 -1.23 0.18
N ILE A 75 9.76 -1.45 -0.45
CA ILE A 75 8.61 -0.53 -0.47
C ILE A 75 8.03 -0.39 0.95
#